data_AF-A0A7V8WRV1-F1
#
_entry.id   AF-A0A7V8WRV1-F1
#
_cell.length_a   1.000
_cell.length_b   1.000
_cell.length_c   1.000
_cell.angle_alpha   90.00
_cell.angle_beta   90.00
_cell.angle_gamma   90.00
#
_symmetry.space_group_name_H-M   'P 1'
#
loop_
_entity.id
_entity.type
_entity.pdbx_description
1 polymer ?
#
loop_
_entity_poly.entity_id
_entity_poly.type
_entity_poly.pdbx_seq_one_letter_code
_entity_poly.pdbx_strand_id
1 'polypeptide(L)'
;MKIVYGLLILVPVTLVMEYANIGGHAAVFVVSALALIPLAAVLGKATEETAIYTGPKIGALLNATLGNAAELIITIVALREGLVDVVKASIAGSILGNILVVLRFSIFLGGLKHGRQTFSAHDASLNATTMSLATVALGIPAILGISFWFVP
;
A
#
# COMPACT_ATOMS: atom_id res chain seq x y z
N MET A 1 -11.23 -11.05 7.93
CA MET A 1 -10.20 -12.09 7.81
C MET A 1 -10.67 -13.30 7.00
N LYS A 2 -11.75 -14.01 7.39
CA LYS A 2 -12.24 -15.19 6.63
C LYS A 2 -12.50 -14.91 5.14
N ILE A 3 -13.16 -13.79 4.82
CA ILE A 3 -13.44 -13.37 3.44
C ILE A 3 -12.15 -13.12 2.66
N VAL A 4 -11.19 -12.42 3.28
CA VAL A 4 -9.90 -12.11 2.65
C VAL A 4 -9.12 -13.39 2.37
N TYR A 5 -8.97 -14.30 3.34
CA TYR A 5 -8.25 -15.56 3.11
C TYR A 5 -8.92 -16.48 2.08
N GLY A 6 -10.24 -16.38 1.89
CA GLY A 6 -10.93 -17.08 0.80
C GLY A 6 -10.38 -16.72 -0.59
N LEU A 7 -9.87 -15.49 -0.77
CA LEU A 7 -9.26 -15.05 -2.03
C LEU A 7 -7.90 -15.70 -2.31
N LEU A 8 -7.30 -16.44 -1.37
CA LEU A 8 -6.02 -17.13 -1.62
C LEU A 8 -6.12 -18.16 -2.75
N ILE A 9 -7.34 -18.66 -3.03
CA ILE A 9 -7.57 -19.54 -4.19
C ILE A 9 -7.26 -18.84 -5.53
N LEU A 10 -7.27 -17.51 -5.56
CA LEU A 10 -6.92 -16.76 -6.76
C LEU A 10 -5.43 -16.90 -7.11
N VAL A 11 -4.55 -17.22 -6.15
CA VAL A 11 -3.11 -17.40 -6.42
C VAL A 11 -2.82 -18.57 -7.37
N PRO A 12 -3.28 -19.81 -7.12
CA PRO A 12 -3.12 -20.88 -8.10
C PRO A 12 -3.92 -20.62 -9.38
N VAL A 13 -5.07 -19.94 -9.30
CA VAL A 13 -5.87 -19.60 -10.49
C VAL A 13 -5.10 -18.65 -11.42
N THR A 14 -4.41 -17.63 -10.91
CA THR A 14 -3.64 -16.70 -11.75
C THR A 14 -2.49 -17.42 -12.44
N LEU A 15 -1.80 -18.31 -11.73
CA LEU A 15 -0.73 -19.12 -12.33
C LEU A 15 -1.25 -19.99 -13.46
N VAL A 16 -2.38 -20.69 -13.24
CA VAL A 16 -3.00 -21.51 -14.30
C VAL A 16 -3.44 -20.64 -15.47
N MET A 17 -4.04 -19.48 -15.22
CA MET A 17 -4.46 -18.57 -16.29
C MET A 17 -3.28 -18.08 -17.13
N GLU A 18 -2.15 -17.72 -16.50
CA GLU A 18 -0.94 -17.30 -17.21
C GLU A 18 -0.30 -18.45 -18.00
N TYR A 19 -0.08 -19.60 -17.38
CA TYR A 19 0.58 -20.73 -18.04
C TYR A 19 -0.26 -21.40 -19.13
N ALA A 20 -1.58 -21.43 -18.98
CA ALA A 20 -2.49 -21.96 -19.98
C ALA A 20 -2.97 -20.88 -20.97
N ASN A 21 -2.51 -19.63 -20.82
CA ASN A 21 -2.87 -18.48 -21.66
C ASN A 21 -4.39 -18.25 -21.77
N ILE A 22 -5.09 -18.30 -20.61
CA ILE A 22 -6.54 -18.20 -20.49
C ILE A 22 -6.95 -16.77 -20.10
N GLY A 23 -7.91 -16.19 -20.82
CA GLY A 23 -8.53 -14.91 -20.46
C GLY A 23 -7.77 -13.65 -20.89
N GLY A 24 -6.55 -13.80 -21.43
CA GLY A 24 -5.73 -12.71 -21.93
C GLY A 24 -5.13 -11.81 -20.84
N HIS A 25 -4.26 -10.89 -21.24
CA HIS A 25 -3.44 -10.09 -20.30
C HIS A 25 -4.27 -9.25 -19.30
N ALA A 26 -5.38 -8.68 -19.74
CA ALA A 26 -6.23 -7.86 -18.86
C ALA A 26 -6.88 -8.69 -17.74
N ALA A 27 -7.37 -9.90 -18.07
CA ALA A 27 -7.96 -10.77 -17.06
C ALA A 27 -6.90 -11.28 -16.08
N VAL A 28 -5.74 -11.74 -16.58
CA VAL A 28 -4.64 -12.17 -15.71
C VAL A 28 -4.18 -11.05 -14.79
N PHE A 29 -4.08 -9.81 -15.29
CA PHE A 29 -3.74 -8.65 -14.48
C PHE A 29 -4.74 -8.42 -13.34
N VAL A 30 -6.04 -8.41 -13.63
CA VAL A 30 -7.09 -8.19 -12.62
C VAL A 30 -7.09 -9.31 -11.59
N VAL A 31 -7.03 -10.57 -12.01
CA VAL A 31 -7.04 -11.70 -11.08
C VAL A 31 -5.76 -11.70 -10.23
N SER A 32 -4.61 -11.31 -10.80
CA SER A 32 -3.34 -11.17 -10.06
C SER A 32 -3.40 -10.05 -9.03
N ALA A 33 -3.99 -8.91 -9.37
CA ALA A 33 -4.21 -7.82 -8.42
C ALA A 33 -5.12 -8.26 -7.25
N LEU A 34 -6.17 -9.03 -7.53
CA LEU A 34 -7.05 -9.58 -6.50
C LEU A 34 -6.35 -10.64 -5.64
N ALA A 35 -5.49 -11.48 -6.23
CA ALA A 35 -4.71 -12.49 -5.53
C ALA A 35 -3.65 -11.87 -4.60
N LEU A 36 -3.18 -10.67 -4.90
CA LEU A 36 -2.24 -9.93 -4.05
C LEU A 36 -2.89 -9.44 -2.73
N ILE A 37 -4.19 -9.13 -2.72
CA ILE A 37 -4.90 -8.65 -1.52
C ILE A 37 -4.72 -9.59 -0.31
N PRO A 38 -5.03 -10.90 -0.40
CA PRO A 38 -4.83 -11.80 0.72
C PRO A 38 -3.36 -12.07 1.02
N LEU A 39 -2.48 -12.10 0.02
CA LEU A 39 -1.05 -12.29 0.23
C LEU A 39 -0.45 -11.15 1.06
N ALA A 40 -0.80 -9.91 0.75
CA ALA A 40 -0.40 -8.74 1.53
C ALA A 40 -0.92 -8.81 2.97
N ALA A 41 -2.17 -9.25 3.17
CA ALA A 41 -2.72 -9.43 4.51
C ALA A 41 -2.00 -10.53 5.33
N VAL A 42 -1.63 -11.65 4.70
CA VAL A 42 -0.84 -12.71 5.35
C VAL A 42 0.54 -12.19 5.74
N LEU A 43 1.23 -11.51 4.82
CA LEU A 43 2.58 -10.98 5.04
C LEU A 43 2.60 -9.90 6.13
N GLY A 44 1.62 -8.99 6.13
CA GLY A 44 1.47 -7.96 7.17
C GLY A 44 1.26 -8.59 8.54
N LYS A 45 0.37 -9.59 8.65
CA LYS A 45 0.15 -10.30 9.90
C LYS A 45 1.41 -11.05 10.37
N ALA A 46 2.10 -11.75 9.46
CA ALA A 46 3.34 -12.42 9.79
C ALA A 46 4.41 -11.44 10.30
N THR A 47 4.46 -10.24 9.72
CA THR A 47 5.37 -9.16 10.15
C THR A 47 5.02 -8.65 11.55
N GLU A 48 3.75 -8.40 11.82
CA GLU A 48 3.26 -7.95 13.13
C GLU A 48 3.58 -8.97 14.23
N GLU A 49 3.27 -10.25 13.99
CA GLU A 49 3.57 -11.34 14.93
C GLU A 49 5.08 -11.46 15.17
N THR A 50 5.90 -11.32 14.12
CA THR A 50 7.37 -11.37 14.25
C THR A 50 7.90 -10.17 15.05
N ALA A 51 7.37 -8.97 14.80
CA ALA A 51 7.82 -7.74 15.44
C ALA A 51 7.68 -7.80 16.98
N ILE A 52 6.64 -8.48 17.48
CA ILE A 52 6.39 -8.67 18.92
C ILE A 52 7.56 -9.38 19.62
N TYR A 53 8.21 -10.32 18.95
CA TYR A 53 9.31 -11.12 19.53
C TYR A 53 10.71 -10.50 19.33
N THR A 54 10.84 -9.46 18.51
CA THR A 54 12.15 -8.85 18.17
C THR A 54 12.53 -7.62 19.00
N GLY A 55 11.64 -7.17 19.87
CA GLY A 55 11.82 -5.97 20.69
C GLY A 55 11.55 -4.66 19.94
N PRO A 56 11.41 -3.52 20.65
CA PRO A 56 10.78 -2.31 20.09
C PRO A 56 11.48 -1.70 18.88
N LYS A 57 12.82 -1.63 18.89
CA LYS A 57 13.59 -0.98 17.81
C LYS A 57 13.58 -1.81 16.52
N ILE A 58 13.86 -3.12 16.63
CA ILE A 58 13.89 -4.03 15.49
C ILE A 58 12.47 -4.29 14.98
N GLY A 59 11.49 -4.44 15.88
CA GLY A 59 10.09 -4.58 15.53
C GLY A 59 9.55 -3.37 14.75
N ALA A 60 9.91 -2.15 15.14
CA ALA A 60 9.56 -0.95 14.40
C ALA A 60 10.17 -0.94 12.98
N LEU A 61 11.45 -1.33 12.85
CA LEU A 61 12.10 -1.44 11.54
C LEU A 61 11.46 -2.53 10.66
N LEU A 62 11.15 -3.69 11.23
CA LEU A 62 10.47 -4.78 10.53
C LEU A 62 9.09 -4.36 10.04
N ASN A 63 8.30 -3.68 10.88
CA ASN A 63 6.98 -3.21 10.47
C ASN A 63 7.07 -2.13 9.37
N ALA A 64 8.00 -1.18 9.49
CA ALA A 64 8.20 -0.15 8.46
C ALA A 64 8.61 -0.72 7.09
N THR A 65 9.37 -1.81 7.08
CA THR A 65 9.88 -2.45 5.87
C THR A 65 8.95 -3.56 5.37
N LEU A 66 8.79 -4.63 6.13
CA LEU A 66 8.01 -5.80 5.76
C LEU A 66 6.50 -5.57 5.81
N GLY A 67 6.03 -4.63 6.63
CA GLY A 67 4.61 -4.23 6.64
C GLY A 67 4.17 -3.61 5.30
N ASN A 68 5.12 -3.02 4.56
CA ASN A 68 4.94 -2.48 3.21
C ASN A 68 5.62 -3.33 2.13
N ALA A 69 6.04 -4.57 2.44
CA ALA A 69 6.82 -5.39 1.51
C ALA A 69 6.10 -5.67 0.19
N ALA A 70 4.77 -5.82 0.20
CA ALA A 70 4.01 -6.01 -1.03
C ALA A 70 4.21 -4.83 -2.01
N GLU A 71 4.13 -3.59 -1.51
CA GLU A 71 4.36 -2.39 -2.30
C GLU A 71 5.82 -2.29 -2.77
N LEU A 72 6.77 -2.61 -1.90
CA LEU A 72 8.20 -2.59 -2.24
C LEU A 72 8.55 -3.64 -3.31
N ILE A 73 8.01 -4.85 -3.21
CA ILE A 73 8.24 -5.92 -4.21
C ILE A 73 7.71 -5.48 -5.58
N ILE A 74 6.46 -5.00 -5.64
CA ILE A 74 5.86 -4.53 -6.89
C ILE A 74 6.66 -3.36 -7.47
N THR A 75 7.07 -2.42 -6.62
CA THR A 75 7.90 -1.28 -7.02
C THR A 75 9.22 -1.73 -7.62
N ILE A 76 9.94 -2.66 -6.98
CA ILE A 76 11.23 -3.16 -7.47
C ILE A 76 11.06 -3.90 -8.80
N VAL A 77 10.04 -4.74 -8.93
CA VAL A 77 9.77 -5.47 -10.19
C VAL A 77 9.42 -4.48 -11.30
N ALA A 78 8.54 -3.52 -11.05
CA ALA A 78 8.17 -2.50 -12.05
C ALA A 78 9.37 -1.64 -12.47
N LEU A 79 10.26 -1.26 -11.54
CA LEU A 79 11.49 -0.55 -11.86
C LEU A 79 12.44 -1.39 -12.74
N ARG A 80 12.55 -2.70 -12.49
CA ARG A 80 13.36 -3.59 -13.32
C ARG A 80 12.85 -3.68 -14.76
N GLU A 81 11.53 -3.58 -14.95
CA GLU A 81 10.87 -3.52 -16.26
C GLU A 81 10.84 -2.10 -16.86
N GLY A 82 11.49 -1.12 -16.23
CA GLY A 82 11.55 0.26 -16.72
C GLY A 82 10.23 1.06 -16.58
N LEU A 83 9.26 0.54 -15.82
CA LEU A 83 7.94 1.16 -15.60
C LEU A 83 7.98 2.27 -14.54
N VAL A 84 8.86 3.25 -14.74
CA VAL A 84 9.11 4.34 -13.78
C VAL A 84 7.86 5.16 -13.49
N ASP A 85 7.02 5.42 -14.49
CA ASP A 85 5.80 6.21 -14.30
C ASP A 85 4.74 5.45 -13.50
N VAL A 86 4.66 4.12 -13.65
CA VAL A 86 3.80 3.27 -12.82
C VAL A 86 4.27 3.31 -11.36
N VAL A 87 5.57 3.30 -11.12
CA VAL A 87 6.15 3.37 -9.77
C VAL A 87 5.85 4.73 -9.13
N LYS A 88 6.06 5.83 -9.84
CA LYS A 88 5.72 7.18 -9.36
C LYS A 88 4.23 7.29 -9.04
N ALA A 89 3.37 6.79 -9.93
CA ALA A 89 1.92 6.78 -9.73
C ALA A 89 1.52 5.92 -8.53
N SER A 90 2.17 4.76 -8.33
CA SER A 90 1.91 3.87 -7.20
C SER A 90 2.28 4.49 -5.85
N ILE A 91 3.42 5.18 -5.76
CA ILE A 91 3.84 5.87 -4.52
C ILE A 91 2.85 6.98 -4.16
N ALA A 92 2.50 7.84 -5.13
CA ALA A 92 1.49 8.87 -4.90
C ALA A 92 0.12 8.26 -4.55
N GLY A 93 -0.24 7.18 -5.24
CA GLY A 93 -1.47 6.41 -5.00
C GLY A 93 -1.55 5.80 -3.60
N SER A 94 -0.44 5.28 -3.05
CA SER A 94 -0.40 4.73 -1.69
C SER A 94 -0.61 5.81 -0.63
N ILE A 95 0.03 6.98 -0.78
CA ILE A 95 -0.16 8.13 0.12
C ILE A 95 -1.64 8.58 0.10
N LEU A 96 -2.20 8.82 -1.10
CA LEU A 96 -3.59 9.23 -1.26
C LEU A 96 -4.56 8.15 -0.80
N GLY A 97 -4.27 6.88 -1.09
CA GLY A 97 -5.05 5.72 -0.69
C GLY A 97 -5.19 5.64 0.82
N ASN A 98 -4.09 5.82 1.55
CA ASN A 98 -4.11 5.76 3.01
C ASN A 98 -4.85 6.96 3.65
N ILE A 99 -4.59 8.19 3.19
CA ILE A 99 -5.16 9.41 3.79
C ILE A 99 -6.62 9.64 3.38
N LEU A 100 -6.99 9.33 2.14
CA LEU A 100 -8.33 9.59 1.62
C LEU A 100 -9.19 8.34 1.68
N VAL A 101 -8.75 7.21 1.15
CA VAL A 101 -9.61 6.03 1.04
C VAL A 101 -9.68 5.31 2.38
N VAL A 102 -8.56 4.77 2.86
CA VAL A 102 -8.51 3.94 4.08
C VAL A 102 -9.00 4.72 5.30
N LEU A 103 -8.47 5.93 5.53
CA LEU A 103 -8.88 6.75 6.66
C LEU A 103 -10.37 7.11 6.61
N ARG A 104 -10.89 7.62 5.47
CA ARG A 104 -12.30 8.01 5.39
C ARG A 104 -13.22 6.80 5.53
N PHE A 105 -12.92 5.67 4.90
CA PHE A 105 -13.72 4.46 5.07
C PHE A 105 -13.67 3.93 6.51
N SER A 106 -12.52 4.03 7.18
CA SER A 106 -12.39 3.63 8.59
C SER A 106 -13.25 4.49 9.50
N ILE A 107 -13.23 5.81 9.33
CA ILE A 107 -14.07 6.75 10.09
C ILE A 107 -15.55 6.56 9.74
N PHE A 108 -15.88 6.39 8.46
CA PHE A 108 -17.26 6.24 7.99
C PHE A 108 -17.90 4.94 8.51
N LEU A 109 -17.29 3.79 8.23
CA LEU A 109 -17.80 2.49 8.68
C LEU A 109 -17.72 2.34 10.20
N GLY A 110 -16.64 2.87 10.81
CA GLY A 110 -16.47 2.90 12.26
C GLY A 110 -17.55 3.72 12.95
N GLY A 111 -17.89 4.88 12.39
CA GLY A 111 -18.93 5.78 12.88
C GLY A 111 -20.35 5.26 12.65
N LEU A 112 -20.61 4.55 11.55
CA LEU A 112 -21.89 3.86 11.34
C LEU A 112 -22.17 2.81 12.42
N LYS A 113 -21.13 2.07 12.85
CA LYS A 113 -21.27 0.99 13.84
C LYS A 113 -21.21 1.48 15.30
N HIS A 114 -20.38 2.49 15.59
CA HIS A 114 -20.06 2.90 16.97
C HIS A 114 -20.41 4.36 17.27
N GLY A 115 -21.00 5.11 16.33
CA GLY A 115 -21.36 6.51 16.50
C GLY A 115 -20.15 7.44 16.55
N ARG A 116 -20.07 8.31 17.56
CA ARG A 116 -18.99 9.28 17.70
C ARG A 116 -17.72 8.60 18.21
N GLN A 117 -16.69 8.56 17.38
CA GLN A 117 -15.36 8.08 17.74
C GLN A 117 -14.48 9.24 18.24
N THR A 118 -13.79 9.07 19.37
CA THR A 118 -12.87 10.06 19.93
C THR A 118 -11.43 9.62 19.73
N PHE A 119 -10.58 10.54 19.28
CA PHE A 119 -9.15 10.33 19.10
C PHE A 119 -8.37 11.37 19.88
N SER A 120 -7.13 11.03 20.26
CA SER A 120 -6.19 11.97 20.86
C SER A 120 -5.86 13.07 19.85
N ALA A 121 -6.17 14.32 20.20
CA ALA A 121 -5.86 15.48 19.36
C ALA A 121 -4.34 15.64 19.17
N HIS A 122 -3.55 15.25 20.18
CA HIS A 122 -2.10 15.29 20.12
C HIS A 122 -1.54 14.31 19.08
N ASP A 123 -1.93 13.04 19.14
CA ASP A 123 -1.41 12.00 18.24
C ASP A 123 -1.89 12.23 16.80
N ALA A 124 -3.15 12.64 16.63
CA ALA A 124 -3.69 12.99 15.33
C ALA A 124 -2.92 14.17 14.70
N SER A 125 -2.60 15.21 15.50
CA SER A 125 -1.83 16.36 15.03
C SER A 125 -0.39 16.00 14.68
N LEU A 126 0.29 15.17 15.50
CA LEU A 126 1.63 14.69 15.21
C LEU A 126 1.69 13.87 13.91
N ASN A 127 0.77 12.93 13.73
CA ASN A 127 0.68 12.11 12.52
C ASN A 127 0.34 12.94 11.28
N ALA A 128 -0.59 13.89 11.39
CA ALA A 128 -0.93 14.78 10.28
C ALA A 128 0.24 15.67 9.86
N THR A 129 0.97 16.22 10.84
CA THR A 129 2.13 17.10 10.58
C THR A 129 3.27 16.34 9.92
N THR A 130 3.61 15.15 10.44
CA THR A 130 4.68 14.31 9.87
C THR A 130 4.34 13.82 8.46
N MET A 131 3.08 13.41 8.22
CA MET A 131 2.62 13.03 6.88
C MET A 131 2.64 14.21 5.89
N SER A 132 2.22 15.41 6.33
CA SER A 132 2.29 16.62 5.51
C SER A 132 3.73 16.96 5.14
N LEU A 133 4.64 16.94 6.11
CA LEU A 133 6.06 17.18 5.89
C LEU A 133 6.67 16.18 4.91
N ALA A 134 6.40 14.88 5.08
CA ALA A 134 6.89 13.83 4.20
C ALA A 134 6.35 14.00 2.76
N THR A 135 5.07 14.33 2.61
CA THR A 135 4.44 14.53 1.30
C THR A 135 5.01 15.74 0.57
N VAL A 136 5.20 16.87 1.29
CA VAL A 136 5.84 18.07 0.72
C VAL A 136 7.28 17.78 0.32
N ALA A 137 8.05 17.11 1.18
CA ALA A 137 9.45 16.76 0.89
C ALA A 137 9.57 15.89 -0.37
N LEU A 138 8.69 14.88 -0.52
CA LEU A 138 8.62 14.05 -1.74
C LEU A 138 8.14 14.83 -2.97
N GLY A 139 7.32 15.87 -2.79
CA GLY A 139 6.80 16.71 -3.87
C GLY A 139 7.78 17.73 -4.44
N ILE A 140 8.78 18.17 -3.66
CA ILE A 140 9.75 19.20 -4.07
C ILE A 140 10.42 18.87 -5.43
N PRO A 141 11.01 17.67 -5.64
CA PRO A 141 11.65 17.36 -6.91
C PRO A 141 10.67 17.35 -8.10
N ALA A 142 9.41 16.95 -7.87
CA ALA A 142 8.40 16.93 -8.91
C ALA A 142 8.01 18.36 -9.36
N ILE A 143 7.82 19.26 -8.40
CA ILE A 143 7.49 20.68 -8.67
C ILE A 143 8.65 21.37 -9.41
N LEU A 144 9.88 21.16 -8.95
CA LEU A 144 11.06 21.72 -9.60
C LEU A 144 11.23 21.16 -11.01
N GLY A 145 11.06 19.85 -11.19
CA GLY A 145 11.13 19.21 -12.51
C GLY A 145 10.11 19.79 -13.51
N ILE A 146 8.88 20.08 -13.05
CA ILE A 146 7.88 20.78 -13.87
C ILE A 146 8.35 22.20 -14.18
N SER A 147 8.87 22.94 -13.19
CA SER A 147 9.36 24.30 -13.39
C SER A 147 10.50 24.37 -14.42
N PHE A 148 11.44 23.43 -14.43
CA PHE A 148 12.52 23.37 -15.41
C PHE A 148 12.03 23.02 -16.83
N TRP A 149 10.87 22.38 -16.97
CA TRP A 149 10.26 22.13 -18.27
C TRP A 149 9.62 23.40 -18.89
N PHE A 150 9.28 24.39 -18.05
CA PHE A 150 8.66 25.66 -18.46
C PHE A 150 9.63 26.86 -18.50
N VAL A 151 10.90 26.67 -18.14
CA VAL A 151 11.96 27.68 -18.31
C VAL A 151 12.70 27.35 -19.62
N PRO A 152 12.70 28.27 -20.62
CA PRO A 152 13.33 28.04 -21.92
C PRO A 152 14.86 27.92 -21.85
#